data_AF-A0A1M4MM25-F1
#
_entry.id   AF-A0A1M4MM25-F1
#
_cell.length_a   1.000
_cell.length_b   1.000
_cell.length_c   1.000
_cell.angle_alpha   90.00
_cell.angle_beta   90.00
_cell.angle_gamma   90.00
#
_symmetry.space_group_name_H-M   'P 1'
#
loop_
_entity.id
_entity.type
_entity.pdbx_description
1 polymer ?
#
loop_
_entity_poly.entity_id
_entity_poly.type
_entity_poly.pdbx_seq_one_letter_code
_entity_poly.pdbx_strand_id
1 'polypeptide(L)'
;MAYEKSTSRHLLVILVVLSLALVVPAAAQEKTGTRLVQPGDTIEVEAEPIVLDLIGLRKADSFNPITELRKYQDDNPAKSIKRVIGVPKDSYFTINVYTFKGHYGRYFAYSKEDGLIHENSIVFVHAPPPTATETTAEVTETPTETPTATATQEPTRAPLPGLIAIAAIALAGLLGAAQKR
;
A
#
# COMPACT_ATOMS: atom_id res chain seq x y z
N MET A 1 -36.53 35.04 -41.09
CA MET A 1 -35.27 35.09 -40.32
C MET A 1 -35.43 34.17 -39.14
N ALA A 2 -34.67 33.07 -39.09
CA ALA A 2 -34.73 32.08 -38.01
C ALA A 2 -33.31 31.62 -37.69
N TYR A 3 -33.12 31.38 -36.40
CA TYR A 3 -31.89 31.44 -35.63
C TYR A 3 -30.95 30.24 -35.83
N GLU A 4 -29.72 30.43 -35.36
CA GLU A 4 -28.47 29.71 -35.64
C GLU A 4 -28.47 28.18 -35.43
N LYS A 5 -27.70 27.49 -36.27
CA LYS A 5 -27.26 26.10 -36.10
C LYS A 5 -25.73 26.03 -36.12
N SER A 6 -25.05 26.66 -35.16
CA SER A 6 -23.57 26.66 -35.06
C SER A 6 -23.03 26.13 -33.73
N THR A 7 -23.89 25.79 -32.76
CA THR A 7 -23.45 25.42 -31.41
C THR A 7 -23.03 23.95 -31.27
N SER A 8 -23.43 23.07 -32.19
CA SER A 8 -23.30 21.60 -32.02
C SER A 8 -21.91 21.03 -32.34
N ARG A 9 -21.19 21.61 -33.32
CA ARG A 9 -19.88 21.08 -33.75
C ARG A 9 -18.76 21.46 -32.77
N HIS A 10 -18.76 22.68 -32.27
CA HIS A 10 -17.77 23.13 -31.29
C HIS A 10 -17.92 22.42 -29.96
N LEU A 11 -19.15 22.14 -29.53
CA LEU A 11 -19.43 21.37 -28.32
C LEU A 11 -18.88 19.94 -28.44
N LEU A 12 -19.06 19.28 -29.59
CA LEU A 12 -18.50 17.96 -29.86
C LEU A 12 -16.96 17.94 -29.87
N VAL A 13 -16.33 18.96 -30.48
CA VAL A 13 -14.86 19.07 -30.50
C VAL A 13 -14.30 19.31 -29.10
N ILE A 14 -14.95 20.16 -28.30
CA ILE A 14 -14.56 20.39 -26.90
C ILE A 14 -14.69 19.11 -26.07
N LEU A 15 -15.74 18.31 -26.28
CA LEU A 15 -15.97 17.04 -25.57
C LEU A 15 -14.91 15.98 -25.92
N VAL A 16 -14.42 15.96 -27.15
CA VAL A 16 -13.35 15.06 -27.61
C VAL A 16 -11.99 15.50 -27.06
N VAL A 17 -11.71 16.80 -27.00
CA VAL A 17 -10.47 17.31 -26.39
C VAL A 17 -10.46 17.12 -24.87
N LEU A 18 -11.61 17.27 -24.20
CA LEU A 18 -11.73 17.06 -22.76
C LEU A 18 -11.56 15.59 -22.36
N SER A 19 -12.02 14.66 -23.19
CA SER A 19 -11.86 13.22 -22.95
C SER A 19 -10.43 12.72 -23.17
N LEU A 20 -9.64 13.38 -24.03
CA LEU A 20 -8.21 13.08 -24.20
C LEU A 20 -7.33 13.63 -23.07
N ALA A 21 -7.77 14.69 -22.39
CA ALA A 21 -7.04 15.30 -21.27
C ALA A 21 -7.23 14.56 -19.92
N LEU A 22 -8.16 13.60 -19.83
CA LEU A 22 -8.44 12.86 -18.59
C LEU A 22 -7.66 11.55 -18.42
N VAL A 23 -6.73 11.23 -19.32
CA VAL A 23 -5.82 10.10 -19.14
C VAL A 23 -4.71 10.51 -18.17
N VAL A 24 -5.05 10.63 -16.89
CA VAL A 24 -4.07 10.68 -15.81
C VAL A 24 -3.68 9.23 -15.51
N PRO A 25 -2.41 8.83 -15.55
CA PRO A 25 -2.00 7.55 -15.00
C PRO A 25 -2.30 7.59 -13.50
N ALA A 26 -3.18 6.69 -13.04
CA ALA A 26 -3.51 6.51 -11.62
C ALA A 26 -2.31 5.89 -10.89
N ALA A 27 -1.25 6.66 -10.70
CA ALA A 27 -0.05 6.29 -9.96
C ALA A 27 -0.08 6.92 -8.56
N ALA A 28 -1.09 6.58 -7.77
CA ALA A 28 -1.14 6.75 -6.32
C ALA A 28 -2.47 6.17 -5.83
N GLN A 29 -2.62 4.85 -5.82
CA GLN A 29 -3.71 4.23 -5.05
C GLN A 29 -3.45 4.50 -3.57
N GLU A 30 -4.38 5.20 -2.93
CA GLU A 30 -4.37 5.45 -1.49
C GLU A 30 -4.11 4.14 -0.73
N LYS A 31 -2.93 4.04 -0.12
CA LYS A 31 -2.40 2.80 0.48
C LYS A 31 -3.05 2.45 1.84
N THR A 32 -4.22 2.99 2.10
CA THR A 32 -4.91 2.93 3.41
C THR A 32 -6.34 2.40 3.30
N GLY A 33 -6.81 2.11 2.07
CA GLY A 33 -8.10 1.47 1.82
C GLY A 33 -8.01 -0.07 1.78
N THR A 34 -9.08 -0.75 2.18
CA THR A 34 -9.21 -2.19 1.95
C THR A 34 -9.23 -2.47 0.44
N ARG A 35 -8.30 -3.31 -0.04
CA ARG A 35 -8.22 -3.69 -1.45
C ARG A 35 -9.05 -4.95 -1.71
N LEU A 36 -10.09 -4.82 -2.53
CA LEU A 36 -10.82 -5.98 -3.06
C LEU A 36 -9.91 -6.83 -3.96
N VAL A 37 -9.90 -8.13 -3.74
CA VAL A 37 -9.07 -9.08 -4.47
C VAL A 37 -9.92 -9.95 -5.38
N GLN A 38 -9.45 -10.12 -6.62
CA GLN A 38 -10.06 -10.97 -7.63
C GLN A 38 -9.21 -12.22 -7.91
N PRO A 39 -9.82 -13.31 -8.40
CA PRO A 39 -9.09 -14.48 -8.88
C PRO A 39 -8.05 -14.09 -9.95
N GLY A 40 -6.80 -14.51 -9.76
CA GLY A 40 -5.68 -14.26 -10.64
C GLY A 40 -4.87 -13.00 -10.32
N ASP A 41 -5.32 -12.18 -9.36
CA ASP A 41 -4.62 -10.96 -8.99
C ASP A 41 -3.17 -11.20 -8.58
N THR A 42 -2.32 -10.23 -8.91
CA THR A 42 -0.97 -10.13 -8.35
C THR A 42 -0.92 -8.98 -7.34
N ILE A 43 -0.42 -9.28 -6.14
CA ILE A 43 -0.34 -8.35 -5.02
C ILE A 43 1.13 -8.22 -4.62
N GLU A 44 1.64 -7.00 -4.71
CA GLU A 44 2.94 -6.65 -4.16
C GLU A 44 2.81 -6.50 -2.64
N VAL A 45 3.71 -7.17 -1.92
CA VAL A 45 3.70 -7.21 -0.46
C VAL A 45 4.90 -6.44 0.05
N GLU A 46 4.62 -5.45 0.88
CA GLU A 46 5.59 -4.57 1.50
C GLU A 46 5.71 -4.81 3.01
N ALA A 47 6.67 -4.12 3.63
CA ALA A 47 6.86 -4.13 5.08
C ALA A 47 5.64 -3.54 5.80
N GLU A 48 5.05 -2.49 5.23
CA GLU A 48 3.82 -1.89 5.73
C GLU A 48 2.62 -2.84 5.55
N PRO A 49 1.76 -2.99 6.57
CA PRO A 49 0.57 -3.80 6.44
C PRO A 49 -0.40 -3.26 5.40
N ILE A 50 -0.89 -4.14 4.53
CA ILE A 50 -2.01 -3.86 3.62
C ILE A 50 -3.21 -4.70 4.01
N VAL A 51 -4.41 -4.15 3.84
CA VAL A 51 -5.67 -4.83 4.15
C VAL A 51 -6.34 -5.27 2.86
N LEU A 52 -6.65 -6.56 2.77
CA LEU A 52 -7.30 -7.18 1.63
C LEU A 52 -8.73 -7.58 1.97
N ASP A 53 -9.61 -7.51 0.97
CA ASP A 53 -10.92 -8.13 0.98
C ASP A 53 -10.92 -9.29 -0.03
N LEU A 54 -10.99 -10.51 0.49
CA LEU A 54 -10.94 -11.75 -0.27
C LEU A 54 -12.34 -12.27 -0.64
N ILE A 55 -13.40 -11.49 -0.45
CA ILE A 55 -14.77 -11.89 -0.81
C ILE A 55 -14.87 -12.32 -2.28
N GLY A 56 -14.11 -11.66 -3.18
CA GLY A 56 -14.05 -12.02 -4.60
C GLY A 56 -13.48 -13.42 -4.88
N LEU A 57 -12.82 -14.05 -3.90
CA LEU A 57 -12.32 -15.42 -4.01
C LEU A 57 -13.27 -16.48 -3.48
N ARG A 58 -14.40 -16.10 -2.87
CA ARG A 58 -15.38 -17.08 -2.38
C ARG A 58 -15.96 -17.86 -3.54
N LYS A 59 -16.40 -19.08 -3.27
CA LYS A 59 -17.13 -19.87 -4.25
C LYS A 59 -18.48 -19.18 -4.50
N ALA A 60 -18.81 -18.92 -5.76
CA ALA A 60 -19.99 -18.13 -6.13
C ALA A 60 -21.31 -18.72 -5.61
N ASP A 61 -21.44 -20.04 -5.61
CA ASP A 61 -22.70 -20.71 -5.24
C ASP A 61 -23.00 -20.68 -3.75
N SER A 62 -21.98 -20.87 -2.91
CA SER A 62 -22.13 -21.03 -1.45
C SER A 62 -21.83 -19.75 -0.69
N PHE A 63 -20.94 -18.91 -1.23
CA PHE A 63 -20.46 -17.68 -0.62
C PHE A 63 -19.88 -17.85 0.79
N ASN A 64 -19.42 -19.06 1.13
CA ASN A 64 -18.76 -19.33 2.40
C ASN A 64 -17.43 -18.55 2.49
N PRO A 65 -17.01 -18.14 3.69
CA PRO A 65 -15.81 -17.35 3.86
C PRO A 65 -14.54 -18.14 3.53
N ILE A 66 -13.53 -17.41 3.06
CA ILE A 66 -12.18 -17.96 2.93
C ILE A 66 -11.56 -18.07 4.31
N THR A 67 -11.16 -19.27 4.70
CA THR A 67 -10.56 -19.53 6.01
C THR A 67 -9.06 -19.70 5.92
N GLU A 68 -8.54 -20.07 4.75
CA GLU A 68 -7.11 -20.27 4.53
C GLU A 68 -6.69 -19.90 3.11
N LEU A 69 -5.44 -19.46 2.97
CA LEU A 69 -4.72 -19.40 1.71
C LEU A 69 -3.62 -20.47 1.72
N ARG A 70 -3.59 -21.34 0.70
CA ARG A 70 -2.69 -22.48 0.62
C ARG A 70 -1.75 -22.39 -0.56
N LYS A 71 -0.45 -22.48 -0.31
CA LYS A 71 0.56 -22.64 -1.36
C LYS A 71 0.91 -24.11 -1.49
N TYR A 72 0.88 -24.61 -2.71
CA TYR A 72 1.21 -25.99 -3.04
C TYR A 72 2.57 -26.06 -3.73
N GLN A 73 3.16 -27.26 -3.71
CA GLN A 73 4.36 -27.54 -4.47
C GLN A 73 4.09 -27.37 -5.97
N ASP A 74 4.99 -26.65 -6.66
CA ASP A 74 4.90 -26.35 -8.09
C ASP A 74 3.55 -25.72 -8.51
N ASP A 75 2.92 -24.99 -7.59
CA ASP A 75 1.60 -24.38 -7.74
C ASP A 75 0.50 -25.36 -8.20
N ASN A 76 0.66 -26.65 -7.86
CA ASN A 76 -0.29 -27.71 -8.21
C ASN A 76 -1.03 -28.21 -6.97
N PRO A 77 -2.36 -27.97 -6.84
CA PRO A 77 -3.12 -28.41 -5.69
C PRO A 77 -3.22 -29.93 -5.46
N ALA A 78 -2.88 -30.75 -6.45
CA ALA A 78 -2.76 -32.20 -6.30
C ALA A 78 -1.47 -32.65 -5.61
N LYS A 79 -0.52 -31.72 -5.37
CA LYS A 79 0.75 -31.99 -4.70
C LYS A 79 0.72 -31.57 -3.22
N SER A 80 1.83 -31.75 -2.52
CA SER A 80 1.96 -31.38 -1.11
C SER A 80 1.78 -29.87 -0.86
N ILE A 81 1.21 -29.51 0.29
CA ILE A 81 1.10 -28.12 0.75
C ILE A 81 2.46 -27.66 1.28
N LYS A 82 2.97 -26.53 0.78
CA LYS A 82 4.22 -25.89 1.22
C LYS A 82 3.98 -24.85 2.32
N ARG A 83 2.83 -24.17 2.29
CA ARG A 83 2.48 -23.13 3.26
C ARG A 83 0.97 -23.00 3.40
N VAL A 84 0.52 -22.77 4.62
CA VAL A 84 -0.85 -22.38 4.94
C VAL A 84 -0.81 -21.04 5.65
N ILE A 85 -1.69 -20.14 5.25
CA ILE A 85 -1.92 -18.87 5.91
C ILE A 85 -3.38 -18.86 6.36
N GLY A 86 -3.60 -18.78 7.67
CA GLY A 86 -4.94 -18.64 8.21
C GLY A 86 -5.52 -17.27 7.87
N VAL A 87 -6.80 -17.24 7.53
CA VAL A 87 -7.57 -16.03 7.23
C VAL A 87 -8.67 -15.91 8.30
N PRO A 88 -8.44 -15.17 9.39
CA PRO A 88 -9.43 -15.03 10.46
C PRO A 88 -10.70 -14.29 10.01
N LYS A 89 -10.54 -13.32 9.10
CA LYS A 89 -11.62 -12.54 8.51
C LYS A 89 -11.24 -12.20 7.07
N ASP A 90 -11.97 -12.77 6.11
CA ASP A 90 -11.64 -12.66 4.69
C ASP A 90 -11.97 -11.29 4.10
N SER A 91 -12.96 -10.58 4.64
CA SER A 91 -13.28 -9.20 4.24
C SER A 91 -12.32 -8.14 4.81
N TYR A 92 -11.36 -8.54 5.65
CA TYR A 92 -10.41 -7.63 6.31
C TYR A 92 -9.12 -8.39 6.66
N PHE A 93 -8.50 -8.97 5.64
CA PHE A 93 -7.33 -9.79 5.79
C PHE A 93 -6.06 -8.94 5.71
N THR A 94 -5.38 -8.74 6.84
CA THR A 94 -4.16 -7.92 6.91
C THR A 94 -2.92 -8.75 6.60
N ILE A 95 -2.09 -8.28 5.68
CA ILE A 95 -0.83 -8.95 5.30
C ILE A 95 0.34 -7.97 5.25
N ASN A 96 1.55 -8.52 5.37
CA ASN A 96 2.83 -7.85 5.17
C ASN A 96 3.91 -8.90 4.81
N VAL A 97 5.15 -8.48 4.60
CA VAL A 97 6.27 -9.40 4.27
C VAL A 97 6.45 -10.54 5.28
N TYR A 98 6.14 -10.30 6.56
CA TYR A 98 6.30 -11.31 7.62
C TYR A 98 5.23 -12.39 7.59
N THR A 99 4.07 -12.12 6.98
CA THR A 99 2.97 -13.08 6.83
C THR A 99 3.41 -14.33 6.05
N PHE A 100 4.17 -14.09 4.98
CA PHE A 100 4.60 -15.12 4.03
C PHE A 100 5.89 -15.82 4.45
N LYS A 101 6.70 -15.24 5.36
CA LYS A 101 8.01 -15.78 5.80
C LYS A 101 8.90 -16.19 4.62
N GLY A 102 8.91 -15.39 3.55
CA GLY A 102 9.67 -15.68 2.33
C GLY A 102 8.99 -16.61 1.31
N HIS A 103 7.84 -17.21 1.64
CA HIS A 103 7.08 -18.06 0.72
C HIS A 103 6.13 -17.24 -0.16
N TYR A 104 6.71 -16.52 -1.12
CA TYR A 104 5.95 -15.79 -2.15
C TYR A 104 5.48 -16.72 -3.29
N GLY A 105 4.64 -16.20 -4.18
CA GLY A 105 4.08 -16.88 -5.34
C GLY A 105 2.58 -17.14 -5.20
N ARG A 106 2.08 -18.13 -5.94
CA ARG A 106 0.64 -18.43 -5.98
C ARG A 106 0.13 -19.11 -4.71
N TYR A 107 -1.03 -18.65 -4.26
CA TYR A 107 -1.83 -19.25 -3.19
C TYR A 107 -3.25 -19.49 -3.70
N PHE A 108 -3.85 -20.60 -3.28
CA PHE A 108 -5.21 -20.98 -3.62
C PHE A 108 -6.13 -20.74 -2.43
N ALA A 109 -7.34 -20.28 -2.72
CA ALA A 109 -8.35 -20.03 -1.71
C ALA A 109 -8.92 -21.35 -1.17
N TYR A 110 -9.04 -21.44 0.15
CA TYR A 110 -9.65 -22.58 0.83
C TYR A 110 -10.69 -22.08 1.83
N SER A 111 -11.87 -22.66 1.75
CA SER A 111 -12.94 -22.52 2.75
C SER A 111 -13.02 -23.83 3.54
N LYS A 112 -13.30 -23.73 4.83
CA LYS A 112 -13.50 -24.91 5.68
C LYS A 112 -14.75 -25.69 5.25
N GLU A 113 -15.74 -25.01 4.72
CA GLU A 113 -17.03 -25.57 4.30
C GLU A 113 -16.99 -26.10 2.86
N ASP A 114 -16.37 -25.37 1.92
CA ASP A 114 -16.29 -25.78 0.50
C ASP A 114 -15.03 -26.57 0.13
N GLY A 115 -14.02 -26.56 1.00
CA GLY A 115 -12.70 -27.07 0.70
C GLY A 115 -11.92 -26.14 -0.23
N LEU A 116 -11.11 -26.74 -1.12
CA LEU A 116 -10.26 -26.01 -2.05
C LEU A 116 -11.07 -25.44 -3.22
N ILE A 117 -10.96 -24.14 -3.43
CA ILE A 117 -11.62 -23.42 -4.53
C ILE A 117 -10.62 -23.28 -5.67
N HIS A 118 -10.59 -24.28 -6.55
CA HIS A 118 -9.51 -24.48 -7.54
C HIS A 118 -9.30 -23.31 -8.50
N GLU A 119 -10.38 -22.63 -8.89
CA GLU A 119 -10.37 -21.53 -9.85
C GLU A 119 -9.88 -20.21 -9.22
N ASN A 120 -9.89 -20.13 -7.88
CA ASN A 120 -9.65 -18.89 -7.16
C ASN A 120 -8.26 -18.92 -6.51
N SER A 121 -7.32 -18.22 -7.14
CA SER A 121 -5.94 -18.09 -6.67
C SER A 121 -5.47 -16.64 -6.72
N ILE A 122 -4.45 -16.31 -5.92
CA ILE A 122 -3.80 -15.00 -5.89
C ILE A 122 -2.29 -15.22 -5.93
N VAL A 123 -1.55 -14.33 -6.59
CA VAL A 123 -0.09 -14.33 -6.58
C VAL A 123 0.40 -13.21 -5.68
N PHE A 124 1.23 -13.55 -4.68
CA PHE A 124 1.92 -12.56 -3.85
C PHE A 124 3.38 -12.44 -4.30
N VAL A 125 3.85 -11.23 -4.55
CA VAL A 125 5.24 -10.95 -4.88
C VAL A 125 5.84 -10.02 -3.83
N HIS A 126 7.12 -10.20 -3.54
CA HIS A 126 7.83 -9.26 -2.67
C HIS A 126 8.03 -7.95 -3.43
N ALA A 127 7.64 -6.83 -2.84
CA ALA A 127 7.88 -5.53 -3.44
C ALA A 127 9.39 -5.26 -3.59
N PRO A 128 9.82 -4.58 -4.66
CA PRO A 128 11.21 -4.15 -4.78
C PRO A 128 11.57 -3.18 -3.64
N PRO A 129 12.84 -3.16 -3.20
CA PRO A 129 13.29 -2.17 -2.22
C PRO A 129 13.06 -0.75 -2.77
N PRO A 130 12.71 0.23 -1.92
CA PRO A 130 12.51 1.60 -2.38
C PRO A 130 13.78 2.08 -3.06
N THR A 131 13.65 2.59 -4.29
CA THR A 131 14.77 3.23 -4.97
C THR A 131 15.15 4.49 -4.19
N ALA A 132 16.34 4.50 -3.59
CA ALA A 132 16.85 5.70 -2.95
C ALA A 132 17.06 6.76 -4.03
N THR A 133 16.23 7.79 -4.05
CA THR A 133 16.54 9.02 -4.79
C THR A 133 17.63 9.73 -4.01
N GLU A 134 18.89 9.51 -4.39
CA GLU A 134 19.99 10.35 -3.93
C GLU A 134 19.70 11.78 -4.40
N THR A 135 19.25 12.63 -3.47
CA THR A 135 19.27 14.07 -3.67
C THR A 135 20.73 14.49 -3.52
N THR A 136 21.46 14.52 -4.64
CA THR A 136 22.79 15.12 -4.68
C THR A 136 22.64 16.61 -4.43
N ALA A 137 22.89 17.03 -3.19
CA ALA A 137 23.20 18.42 -2.92
C ALA A 137 24.57 18.71 -3.52
N GLU A 138 24.60 19.40 -4.66
CA GLU A 138 25.81 19.95 -5.25
C GLU A 138 26.36 21.03 -4.30
N VAL A 139 27.32 20.64 -3.44
CA VAL A 139 28.15 21.61 -2.72
C VAL A 139 29.27 22.01 -3.66
N THR A 140 29.17 23.20 -4.24
CA THR A 140 30.28 23.86 -4.95
C THR A 140 31.36 24.22 -3.93
N GLU A 141 32.34 23.34 -3.71
CA GLU A 141 33.55 23.67 -2.95
C GLU A 141 34.53 24.46 -3.83
N THR A 142 34.85 25.69 -3.42
CA THR A 142 36.00 26.47 -3.93
C THR A 142 37.24 26.06 -3.12
N PRO A 143 38.37 25.65 -3.74
CA PRO A 143 39.53 25.23 -2.97
C PRO A 143 40.39 26.43 -2.58
N THR A 144 40.78 26.53 -1.31
CA THR A 144 41.98 27.29 -0.89
C THR A 144 42.61 26.59 0.31
N GLU A 145 43.94 26.54 0.29
CA GLU A 145 44.85 25.56 0.89
C GLU A 145 44.95 25.51 2.43
N THR A 146 45.29 24.31 2.92
CA THR A 146 45.79 23.86 4.25
C THR A 146 47.16 24.56 4.61
N PRO A 147 47.69 24.65 5.87
CA PRO A 147 47.61 23.60 6.90
C PRO A 147 47.70 23.92 8.43
N THR A 148 47.37 22.86 9.20
CA THR A 148 47.87 22.45 10.55
C THR A 148 47.40 23.15 11.82
N ALA A 149 46.68 22.40 12.68
CA ALA A 149 47.07 22.14 14.08
C ALA A 149 46.24 21.00 14.71
N THR A 150 46.97 20.06 15.32
CA THR A 150 46.49 18.93 16.14
C THR A 150 45.68 19.39 17.35
N ALA A 151 44.50 18.78 17.59
CA ALA A 151 43.92 18.67 18.92
C ALA A 151 43.13 17.35 19.05
N THR A 152 43.62 16.48 19.93
CA THR A 152 42.93 15.29 20.44
C THR A 152 41.73 15.73 21.29
N GLN A 153 40.51 15.32 20.95
CA GLN A 153 39.37 15.28 21.88
C GLN A 153 38.52 14.00 21.70
N GLU A 154 38.03 13.56 22.84
CA GLU A 154 37.45 12.29 23.29
C GLU A 154 36.09 11.91 22.64
N PRO A 155 35.73 10.61 22.53
CA PRO A 155 34.46 10.22 21.94
C PRO A 155 33.30 10.46 22.92
N THR A 156 32.59 11.58 22.79
CA THR A 156 31.33 11.79 23.51
C THR A 156 30.18 11.08 22.80
N ARG A 157 29.75 9.99 23.43
CA ARG A 157 28.59 9.15 23.11
C ARG A 157 27.29 9.99 23.11
N ALA A 158 26.60 10.06 21.97
CA ALA A 158 25.29 10.70 21.86
C ALA A 158 24.16 9.81 22.45
N PRO A 159 23.20 10.38 23.21
CA PRO A 159 22.05 9.65 23.76
C PRO A 159 20.92 9.49 22.74
N LEU A 160 20.15 8.40 22.88
CA LEU A 160 19.01 8.00 22.05
C LEU A 160 17.96 9.13 21.86
N PRO A 161 17.31 9.21 20.68
CA PRO A 161 16.19 10.13 20.44
C PRO A 161 14.90 9.52 21.03
N GLY A 162 14.56 9.92 22.24
CA GLY A 162 13.26 9.65 22.83
C GLY A 162 12.92 10.79 23.78
N LEU A 163 11.74 11.40 23.58
CA LEU A 163 11.10 12.46 24.39
C LEU A 163 11.36 13.90 23.97
N ILE A 164 10.86 14.31 22.80
CA ILE A 164 10.37 15.69 22.62
C ILE A 164 9.03 15.65 21.88
N ALA A 165 7.94 15.94 22.61
CA ALA A 165 6.76 16.70 22.17
C ALA A 165 5.49 16.33 22.99
N ILE A 166 5.52 16.52 24.32
CA ILE A 166 4.29 16.78 25.09
C ILE A 166 4.40 18.19 25.65
N ALA A 167 4.13 19.18 24.79
CA ALA A 167 4.00 20.58 25.18
C ALA A 167 2.95 21.29 24.30
N ALA A 168 1.85 20.60 23.97
CA ALA A 168 0.75 21.16 23.19
C ALA A 168 -0.65 20.83 23.77
N ILE A 169 -0.75 20.64 25.09
CA ILE A 169 -2.04 20.47 25.80
C ILE A 169 -2.05 21.37 27.05
N ALA A 170 -1.93 22.68 26.86
CA ALA A 170 -2.09 23.64 27.96
C ALA A 170 -2.76 24.97 27.55
N LEU A 171 -3.16 25.15 26.29
CA LEU A 171 -3.79 26.38 25.80
C LEU A 171 -5.28 26.26 25.43
N ALA A 172 -5.88 25.06 25.51
CA ALA A 172 -7.30 24.85 25.23
C ALA A 172 -8.21 24.90 26.48
N GLY A 173 -7.64 25.05 27.69
CA GLY A 173 -8.39 24.97 28.95
C GLY A 173 -8.94 26.29 29.50
N LEU A 174 -8.64 27.44 28.89
CA LEU A 174 -8.89 28.75 29.52
C LEU A 174 -9.93 29.64 28.79
N LEU A 175 -10.75 29.07 27.90
CA LEU A 175 -11.85 29.78 27.22
C LEU A 175 -13.26 29.24 27.53
N GLY A 176 -13.39 28.26 28.42
CA GLY A 176 -14.68 27.67 28.81
C GLY A 176 -15.37 28.28 30.04
N ALA A 177 -14.80 29.31 30.67
CA ALA A 177 -15.26 29.83 31.95
C ALA A 177 -15.65 31.33 31.90
N ALA A 178 -16.38 31.76 30.87
CA ALA A 178 -16.90 33.13 30.81
C ALA A 178 -18.21 33.32 30.01
N GLN A 179 -19.06 32.30 29.91
CA GLN A 179 -20.46 32.51 29.50
C GLN A 179 -21.41 31.81 30.47
N LYS A 180 -21.53 32.44 31.64
CA LYS A 180 -22.65 32.24 32.56
C LYS A 180 -23.24 33.61 32.83
N ARG A 181 -24.28 33.96 32.07
CA ARG A 181 -25.46 34.73 32.49
C ARG A 181 -26.44 34.85 31.34
#